data_AF-A0AAE6IWT2-F1
#
_entry.id   AF-A0AAE6IWT2-F1
#
_cell.length_a   1.000
_cell.length_b   1.000
_cell.length_c   1.000
_cell.angle_alpha   90.00
_cell.angle_beta   90.00
_cell.angle_gamma   90.00
#
_symmetry.space_group_name_H-M   'P 1'
#
loop_
_entity.id
_entity.type
_entity.pdbx_description
1 polymer ?
#
loop_
_entity_poly.entity_id
_entity_poly.type
_entity_poly.pdbx_seq_one_letter_code
_entity_poly.pdbx_strand_id
1 'polypeptide(L)'
;MRTVLLLRKSAESEKFIFNAIKKKILDYLASLEKKEKAAIEKAFSKMLMLAKGGKGLPVGTVRDWKGKKFIKTAPGKWKPKYESHSRGAKLAISALKKKIAACDNAKDMMNVMLENRDRFSDKNGNPLPFVQELSKFIDETQENHVRFTDNGAEKKWYEKPPATEKELLDFAKRAIEENANERLFVGHVSSEAQKRIKEVTGLDAKSIILDSNSVRHVMNKEAHNLELEDLKYMQEVINDPSSIKLSERKHRYNPVIEFRKDINGEITFVEEFRSNRGQLELVTCYRKKRKSAVKVSMLRKSTPPETNVRNCDDGQTDISISQSQEKSSIKKAG
;
A
#
# COMPACT_ATOMS: atom_id res chain seq x y z
N MET A 1 17.70 4.05 13.45
CA MET A 1 16.31 3.70 13.81
C MET A 1 15.37 4.58 12.98
N ARG A 2 14.69 4.01 11.98
CA ARG A 2 13.64 4.72 11.22
C ARG A 2 12.30 4.40 11.88
N THR A 3 11.80 5.34 12.66
CA THR A 3 10.47 5.25 13.27
C THR A 3 9.44 5.44 12.16
N VAL A 4 8.94 4.34 11.60
CA VAL A 4 7.74 4.35 10.76
C VAL A 4 6.57 4.49 11.73
N LEU A 5 6.18 5.73 12.02
CA LEU A 5 4.93 6.05 12.70
C LEU A 5 3.79 5.59 11.78
N LEU A 6 3.29 4.39 12.04
CA LEU A 6 1.94 3.96 11.64
C LEU A 6 0.96 4.89 12.37
N LEU A 7 0.66 6.02 11.74
CA LEU A 7 -0.41 6.89 12.18
C LEU A 7 -1.72 6.12 12.07
N ARG A 8 -2.51 6.21 13.14
CA ARG A 8 -3.88 5.69 13.27
C ARG A 8 -4.71 6.03 12.01
N LYS A 9 -5.84 5.37 11.80
CA LYS A 9 -6.88 5.81 10.85
C LYS A 9 -8.07 6.38 11.64
N SER A 10 -7.78 7.26 12.60
CA SER A 10 -8.77 8.13 13.23
C SER A 10 -8.76 9.51 12.54
N ALA A 11 -9.85 10.28 12.70
CA ALA A 11 -9.92 11.66 12.19
C ALA A 11 -8.73 12.53 12.67
N GLU A 12 -8.19 12.26 13.87
CA GLU A 12 -7.02 12.96 14.42
C GLU A 12 -5.72 12.65 13.68
N SER A 13 -5.52 11.38 13.31
CA SER A 13 -4.36 10.97 12.52
C SER A 13 -4.43 11.40 11.06
N GLU A 14 -5.62 11.41 10.45
CA GLU A 14 -5.80 12.00 9.11
C GLU A 14 -5.45 13.49 9.15
N LYS A 15 -5.92 14.21 10.17
CA LYS A 15 -5.56 15.61 10.40
C LYS A 15 -4.06 15.79 10.63
N PHE A 16 -3.39 14.87 11.33
CA PHE A 16 -1.94 14.90 11.52
C PHE A 16 -1.17 14.70 10.20
N ILE A 17 -1.55 13.69 9.41
CA ILE A 17 -0.94 13.41 8.09
C ILE A 17 -1.14 14.61 7.17
N PHE A 18 -2.36 15.13 7.11
CA PHE A 18 -2.70 16.33 6.36
C PHE A 18 -1.82 17.52 6.76
N ASN A 19 -1.67 17.79 8.06
CA ASN A 19 -0.82 18.87 8.56
C ASN A 19 0.67 18.66 8.24
N ALA A 20 1.16 17.41 8.24
CA ALA A 20 2.52 17.11 7.84
C ALA A 20 2.76 17.41 6.34
N ILE A 21 1.83 17.03 5.48
CA ILE A 21 1.86 17.35 4.04
C ILE A 21 1.79 18.87 3.85
N LYS A 22 0.84 19.54 4.51
CA LYS A 22 0.69 21.00 4.51
C LYS A 22 2.00 21.71 4.90
N LYS A 23 2.68 21.22 5.94
CA LYS A 23 3.98 21.76 6.36
C LYS A 23 5.04 21.63 5.27
N LYS A 24 5.18 20.46 4.62
CA LYS A 24 6.13 20.26 3.50
C LYS A 24 5.89 21.28 2.38
N ILE A 25 4.62 21.53 2.05
CA ILE A 25 4.23 22.51 1.02
C ILE A 25 4.63 23.93 1.45
N LEU A 26 4.35 24.31 2.69
CA LEU A 26 4.70 25.63 3.22
C LEU A 26 6.22 25.86 3.27
N ASP A 27 6.99 24.82 3.63
CA ASP A 27 8.45 24.86 3.65
C ASP A 27 9.02 25.00 2.23
N TYR A 28 8.45 24.28 1.26
CA TYR A 28 8.79 24.43 -0.16
C TYR A 28 8.54 25.87 -0.65
N LEU A 29 7.35 26.42 -0.38
CA LEU A 29 7.02 27.80 -0.77
C LEU A 29 7.94 28.83 -0.09
N ALA A 30 8.32 28.62 1.18
CA ALA A 30 9.28 29.47 1.87
C ALA A 30 10.67 29.43 1.21
N SER A 31 11.09 28.24 0.73
CA SER A 31 12.35 28.09 0.00
C SER A 31 12.33 28.83 -1.35
N LEU A 32 11.21 28.80 -2.07
CA LEU A 32 11.03 29.56 -3.31
C LEU A 32 11.05 31.06 -3.05
N GLU A 33 10.36 31.52 -2.01
CA GLU A 33 10.34 32.94 -1.62
C GLU A 33 11.76 33.45 -1.30
N LYS A 34 12.58 32.65 -0.61
CA LYS A 34 13.98 32.98 -0.33
C LYS A 34 14.82 33.08 -1.61
N LYS A 35 14.63 32.15 -2.56
CA LYS A 35 15.33 32.16 -3.86
C LYS A 35 14.95 33.39 -4.69
N GLU A 36 13.66 33.75 -4.75
CA GLU A 36 13.20 34.94 -5.46
C GLU A 36 13.74 36.22 -4.82
N LYS A 37 13.73 36.34 -3.49
CA LYS A 37 14.30 37.50 -2.77
C LYS A 37 15.79 37.68 -3.09
N ALA A 38 16.58 36.61 -3.00
CA ALA A 38 18.02 36.65 -3.31
C ALA A 38 18.29 37.02 -4.78
N ALA A 39 17.48 36.52 -5.73
CA ALA A 39 17.60 36.87 -7.14
C ALA A 39 17.30 38.36 -7.40
N ILE A 40 16.30 38.93 -6.70
CA ILE A 40 15.96 40.35 -6.76
C ILE A 40 17.10 41.21 -6.20
N GLU A 41 17.66 40.85 -5.04
CA GLU A 41 18.78 41.57 -4.41
C GLU A 41 20.04 41.55 -5.28
N LYS A 42 20.35 40.40 -5.90
CA LYS A 42 21.45 40.28 -6.86
C LYS A 42 21.24 41.15 -8.10
N ALA A 43 20.01 41.18 -8.64
CA ALA A 43 19.68 42.04 -9.78
C ALA A 43 19.79 43.53 -9.43
N PHE A 44 19.33 43.93 -8.23
CA PHE A 44 19.43 45.30 -7.75
C PHE A 44 20.88 45.73 -7.53
N SER A 45 21.71 44.88 -6.92
CA SER A 45 23.14 45.15 -6.71
C SER A 45 23.89 45.31 -8.04
N LYS A 46 23.62 44.44 -9.01
CA LYS A 46 24.19 44.56 -10.37
C LYS A 46 23.76 45.84 -11.09
N MET A 47 22.52 46.26 -10.90
CA MET A 47 21.99 47.51 -11.45
C MET A 47 22.65 48.74 -10.82
N LEU A 48 22.83 48.76 -9.51
CA LEU A 48 23.45 49.88 -8.78
C LEU A 48 24.89 50.13 -9.27
N MET A 49 25.61 49.07 -9.63
CA MET A 49 26.96 49.16 -10.22
C MET A 49 26.97 49.79 -11.62
N LEU A 50 25.91 49.60 -12.42
CA LEU A 50 25.79 50.14 -13.79
C LEU A 50 25.26 51.59 -13.84
N ALA A 51 24.58 52.05 -12.78
CA ALA A 51 23.95 53.38 -12.72
C ALA A 51 24.94 54.56 -12.64
N LYS A 52 26.23 54.31 -12.34
CA LYS A 52 27.27 55.35 -12.27
C LYS A 52 27.60 56.04 -13.62
N GLY A 53 27.05 55.59 -14.75
CA GLY A 53 27.38 56.09 -16.10
C GLY A 53 26.37 57.03 -16.80
N GLY A 54 25.26 57.44 -16.17
CA GLY A 54 24.12 58.07 -16.89
C GLY A 54 23.80 59.53 -16.53
N LYS A 55 24.65 60.50 -16.89
CA LYS A 55 24.33 61.95 -16.85
C LYS A 55 23.62 62.33 -18.17
N GLY A 56 22.37 62.84 -18.12
CA GLY A 56 21.73 63.44 -19.32
C GLY A 56 20.20 63.31 -19.45
N LEU A 57 19.55 62.28 -18.88
CA LEU A 57 18.09 62.08 -19.06
C LEU A 57 17.25 62.76 -17.96
N PRO A 58 16.03 63.25 -18.25
CA PRO A 58 15.14 63.82 -17.23
C PRO A 58 14.66 62.78 -16.22
N VAL A 59 14.37 63.24 -14.99
CA VAL A 59 13.72 62.41 -13.96
C VAL A 59 12.32 62.04 -14.47
N GLY A 60 11.92 60.77 -14.28
CA GLY A 60 10.65 60.24 -14.79
C GLY A 60 10.77 59.41 -16.08
N THR A 61 11.90 59.48 -16.80
CA THR A 61 12.13 58.65 -18.01
C THR A 61 12.03 57.16 -17.67
N VAL A 62 11.24 56.42 -18.46
CA VAL A 62 11.13 54.96 -18.37
C VAL A 62 11.99 54.32 -19.46
N ARG A 63 12.73 53.28 -19.10
CA ARG A 63 13.51 52.48 -20.05
C ARG A 63 13.28 51.00 -19.84
N ASP A 64 13.19 50.28 -20.95
CA ASP A 64 13.22 48.83 -20.99
C ASP A 64 14.66 48.35 -21.14
N TRP A 65 15.09 47.46 -20.23
CA TRP A 65 16.40 46.86 -20.27
C TRP A 65 16.31 45.36 -20.00
N LYS A 66 16.68 44.53 -20.99
CA LYS A 66 16.56 43.06 -20.93
C LYS A 66 15.18 42.59 -20.46
N GLY A 67 14.11 43.21 -20.99
CA GLY A 67 12.71 42.87 -20.67
C GLY A 67 12.21 43.38 -19.31
N LYS A 68 12.93 44.30 -18.65
CA LYS A 68 12.51 44.91 -17.37
C LYS A 68 12.45 46.42 -17.47
N LYS A 69 11.36 47.02 -16.96
CA LYS A 69 11.12 48.48 -16.94
C LYS A 69 11.84 49.13 -15.77
N PHE A 70 12.47 50.28 -16.00
CA PHE A 70 13.14 51.12 -15.00
C PHE A 70 12.73 52.58 -15.16
N ILE A 71 12.56 53.31 -14.06
CA ILE A 71 12.27 54.75 -14.03
C ILE A 71 13.43 55.53 -13.41
N LYS A 72 13.78 56.66 -14.02
CA LYS A 72 14.80 57.58 -13.48
C LYS A 72 14.21 58.37 -12.32
N THR A 73 14.88 58.35 -11.17
CA THR A 73 14.41 59.02 -9.93
C THR A 73 15.28 60.20 -9.50
N ALA A 74 16.53 60.25 -9.96
CA ALA A 74 17.42 61.40 -9.84
C ALA A 74 18.50 61.34 -10.94
N PRO A 75 19.31 62.39 -11.15
CA PRO A 75 20.49 62.32 -12.02
C PRO A 75 21.37 61.10 -11.65
N GLY A 76 21.62 60.21 -12.61
CA GLY A 76 22.35 58.95 -12.40
C GLY A 76 21.63 57.87 -11.58
N LYS A 77 20.45 58.14 -10.98
CA LYS A 77 19.73 57.15 -10.16
C LYS A 77 18.52 56.57 -10.89
N TRP A 78 18.60 55.28 -11.18
CA TRP A 78 17.52 54.51 -11.76
C TRP A 78 16.91 53.58 -10.70
N LYS A 79 15.60 53.41 -10.72
CA LYS A 79 14.90 52.39 -9.94
C LYS A 79 14.04 51.53 -10.86
N PRO A 80 13.79 50.24 -10.55
CA PRO A 80 12.81 49.44 -11.30
C PRO A 80 11.45 50.13 -11.30
N LYS A 81 10.79 50.21 -12.48
CA LYS A 81 9.41 50.66 -12.61
C LYS A 81 8.52 49.43 -12.63
N TYR A 82 7.85 49.24 -11.53
CA TYR A 82 6.85 48.21 -11.34
C TYR A 82 5.51 48.73 -11.86
N GLU A 83 4.83 48.01 -12.77
CA GLU A 83 3.41 48.26 -13.03
C GLU A 83 2.62 48.01 -11.74
N SER A 84 1.41 48.56 -11.60
CA SER A 84 0.57 48.52 -10.40
C SER A 84 0.43 47.12 -9.76
N HIS A 85 0.73 46.04 -10.50
CA HIS A 85 0.91 44.65 -10.06
C HIS A 85 2.31 44.22 -9.58
N SER A 86 3.23 45.12 -9.23
CA SER A 86 4.58 44.74 -8.79
C SER A 86 5.06 45.59 -7.60
N ARG A 87 5.69 44.92 -6.63
CA ARG A 87 5.12 44.67 -5.27
C ARG A 87 3.95 43.66 -5.27
N GLY A 88 3.06 43.69 -6.26
CA GLY A 88 2.00 42.68 -6.48
C GLY A 88 2.49 41.24 -6.76
N ALA A 89 3.69 41.05 -7.30
CA ALA A 89 4.29 39.70 -7.43
C ALA A 89 5.10 39.22 -6.21
N LYS A 90 5.62 40.13 -5.36
CA LYS A 90 6.19 39.77 -4.04
C LYS A 90 5.11 39.25 -3.07
N LEU A 91 3.86 39.57 -3.39
CA LEU A 91 2.65 39.01 -2.82
C LEU A 91 2.21 37.70 -3.49
N ALA A 92 2.78 37.21 -4.61
CA ALA A 92 2.25 36.02 -5.28
C ALA A 92 2.60 34.71 -4.56
N ILE A 93 3.89 34.41 -4.31
CA ILE A 93 4.29 33.25 -3.48
C ILE A 93 3.88 33.45 -2.03
N SER A 94 3.98 34.69 -1.51
CA SER A 94 3.54 35.02 -0.15
C SER A 94 2.02 34.86 0.02
N ALA A 95 1.20 35.26 -0.96
CA ALA A 95 -0.24 35.04 -0.95
C ALA A 95 -0.58 33.57 -1.19
N LEU A 96 0.16 32.86 -2.05
CA LEU A 96 0.00 31.42 -2.22
C LEU A 96 0.27 30.68 -0.90
N LYS A 97 1.33 31.05 -0.19
CA LYS A 97 1.63 30.54 1.15
C LYS A 97 0.50 30.85 2.15
N LYS A 98 -0.07 32.05 2.13
CA LYS A 98 -1.23 32.42 2.96
C LYS A 98 -2.48 31.63 2.60
N LYS A 99 -2.77 31.44 1.31
CA LYS A 99 -3.89 30.62 0.81
C LYS A 99 -3.77 29.18 1.29
N ILE A 100 -2.60 28.55 1.06
CA ILE A 100 -2.30 27.19 1.54
C ILE A 100 -2.41 27.10 3.07
N ALA A 101 -1.91 28.09 3.81
CA ALA A 101 -2.01 28.12 5.26
C ALA A 101 -3.47 28.19 5.77
N ALA A 102 -4.35 28.87 5.01
CA ALA A 102 -5.78 28.98 5.32
C ALA A 102 -6.62 27.77 4.86
N CYS A 103 -6.06 26.85 4.08
CA CYS A 103 -6.78 25.64 3.68
C CYS A 103 -6.92 24.67 4.86
N ASP A 104 -8.17 24.38 5.25
CA ASP A 104 -8.50 23.37 6.26
C ASP A 104 -8.78 21.99 5.65
N ASN A 105 -9.01 21.93 4.34
CA ASN A 105 -9.33 20.73 3.59
C ASN A 105 -8.26 20.41 2.52
N ALA A 106 -7.99 19.12 2.32
CA ALA A 106 -7.08 18.61 1.30
C ALA A 106 -7.53 18.92 -0.13
N LYS A 107 -8.83 18.86 -0.41
CA LYS A 107 -9.35 19.19 -1.74
C LYS A 107 -9.13 20.65 -2.10
N ASP A 108 -9.41 21.56 -1.16
CA ASP A 108 -9.21 22.99 -1.37
C ASP A 108 -7.73 23.31 -1.58
N MET A 109 -6.84 22.67 -0.81
CA MET A 109 -5.41 22.82 -1.00
C MET A 109 -4.95 22.28 -2.37
N MET A 110 -5.47 21.14 -2.82
CA MET A 110 -5.15 20.60 -4.14
C MET A 110 -5.63 21.54 -5.25
N ASN A 111 -6.82 22.12 -5.14
CA ASN A 111 -7.33 23.10 -6.10
C ASN A 111 -6.42 24.33 -6.20
N VAL A 112 -5.97 24.87 -5.06
CA VAL A 112 -4.99 25.98 -5.05
C VAL A 112 -3.69 25.59 -5.76
N MET A 113 -3.25 24.34 -5.65
CA MET A 113 -2.05 23.85 -6.34
C MET A 113 -2.27 23.68 -7.84
N LEU A 114 -3.43 23.20 -8.27
CA LEU A 114 -3.80 23.07 -9.69
C LEU A 114 -3.91 24.43 -10.37
N GLU A 115 -4.48 25.44 -9.69
CA GLU A 115 -4.50 26.84 -10.16
C GLU A 115 -3.11 27.45 -10.34
N ASN A 116 -2.10 26.91 -9.65
CA ASN A 116 -0.70 27.38 -9.67
C ASN A 116 0.25 26.27 -10.13
N ARG A 117 -0.19 25.44 -11.09
CA ARG A 117 0.49 24.21 -11.53
C ARG A 117 1.96 24.46 -11.90
N ASP A 118 2.26 25.57 -12.55
CA ASP A 118 3.61 25.97 -12.95
C ASP A 118 4.61 25.99 -11.78
N ARG A 119 4.13 26.28 -10.56
CA ARG A 119 4.95 26.36 -9.34
C ARG A 119 5.04 25.05 -8.57
N PHE A 120 4.20 24.07 -8.91
CA PHE A 120 4.11 22.77 -8.25
C PHE A 120 4.49 21.61 -9.16
N SER A 121 5.06 21.92 -10.32
CA SER A 121 5.62 20.95 -11.26
C SER A 121 7.14 21.02 -11.29
N ASP A 122 7.76 19.90 -11.63
CA ASP A 122 9.18 19.82 -11.98
C ASP A 122 9.44 20.41 -13.37
N LYS A 123 10.71 20.37 -13.81
CA LYS A 123 11.14 20.89 -15.11
C LYS A 123 10.51 20.18 -16.31
N ASN A 124 10.00 18.96 -16.11
CA ASN A 124 9.36 18.14 -17.12
C ASN A 124 7.83 18.29 -17.09
N GLY A 125 7.29 19.14 -16.21
CA GLY A 125 5.85 19.37 -16.05
C GLY A 125 5.16 18.35 -15.13
N ASN A 126 5.91 17.44 -14.49
CA ASN A 126 5.35 16.45 -13.58
C ASN A 126 5.09 17.05 -12.20
N PRO A 127 4.02 16.66 -11.48
CA PRO A 127 3.76 17.14 -10.13
C PRO A 127 4.90 16.80 -9.16
N LEU A 128 5.25 17.73 -8.28
CA LEU A 128 6.25 17.51 -7.23
C LEU A 128 5.83 16.39 -6.26
N PRO A 129 6.77 15.71 -5.57
CA PRO A 129 6.45 14.55 -4.73
C PRO A 129 5.38 14.80 -3.67
N PHE A 130 5.39 15.96 -3.02
CA PHE A 130 4.38 16.30 -2.00
C PHE A 130 2.99 16.58 -2.59
N VAL A 131 2.88 16.91 -3.88
CA VAL A 131 1.60 17.04 -4.60
C VAL A 131 1.01 15.66 -4.85
N GLN A 132 1.87 14.69 -5.21
CA GLN A 132 1.49 13.29 -5.38
C GLN A 132 1.06 12.67 -4.04
N GLU A 133 1.79 12.97 -2.95
CA GLU A 133 1.40 12.59 -1.59
C GLU A 133 0.02 13.15 -1.21
N LEU A 134 -0.27 14.42 -1.54
CA LEU A 134 -1.58 15.03 -1.28
C LEU A 134 -2.70 14.38 -2.12
N SER A 135 -2.44 14.08 -3.39
CA SER A 135 -3.41 13.38 -4.25
C SER A 135 -3.77 12.03 -3.66
N LYS A 136 -2.76 11.23 -3.31
CA LYS A 136 -2.95 9.91 -2.72
C LYS A 136 -3.71 9.99 -1.39
N PHE A 137 -3.43 11.00 -0.57
CA PHE A 137 -4.16 11.24 0.67
C PHE A 137 -5.65 11.54 0.42
N ILE A 138 -5.98 12.33 -0.61
CA ILE A 138 -7.37 12.61 -1.00
C ILE A 138 -8.06 11.34 -1.47
N ASP A 139 -7.40 10.54 -2.30
CA ASP A 139 -7.97 9.29 -2.82
C ASP A 139 -8.26 8.32 -1.66
N GLU A 140 -7.28 8.10 -0.77
CA GLU A 140 -7.42 7.22 0.40
C GLU A 140 -8.52 7.69 1.38
N THR A 141 -8.65 9.00 1.61
CA THR A 141 -9.69 9.54 2.51
C THR A 141 -11.08 9.51 1.89
N GLN A 142 -11.21 9.77 0.58
CA GLN A 142 -12.48 9.68 -0.13
C GLN A 142 -12.97 8.23 -0.24
N GLU A 143 -12.10 7.29 -0.57
CA GLU A 143 -12.45 5.86 -0.64
C GLU A 143 -12.93 5.34 0.72
N ASN A 144 -12.28 5.74 1.82
CA ASN A 144 -12.72 5.39 3.16
C ASN A 144 -14.09 6.00 3.49
N HIS A 145 -14.29 7.30 3.21
CA HIS A 145 -15.56 7.96 3.52
C HIS A 145 -16.74 7.31 2.78
N VAL A 146 -16.59 6.98 1.49
CA VAL A 146 -17.64 6.32 0.70
C VAL A 146 -17.90 4.89 1.18
N ARG A 147 -16.86 4.16 1.61
CA ARG A 147 -17.01 2.79 2.11
C ARG A 147 -17.69 2.71 3.47
N PHE A 148 -17.44 3.68 4.36
CA PHE A 148 -17.83 3.58 5.77
C PHE A 148 -19.01 4.47 6.18
N THR A 149 -19.51 5.33 5.30
CA THR A 149 -20.67 6.19 5.59
C THR A 149 -21.85 5.92 4.64
N ASP A 150 -23.06 6.07 5.16
CA ASP A 150 -24.30 6.19 4.38
C ASP A 150 -25.04 7.45 4.86
N ASN A 151 -25.30 8.39 3.96
CA ASN A 151 -25.93 9.69 4.28
C ASN A 151 -25.29 10.43 5.48
N GLY A 152 -23.97 10.32 5.66
CA GLY A 152 -23.22 10.98 6.74
C GLY A 152 -23.23 10.26 8.09
N ALA A 153 -23.92 9.11 8.21
CA ALA A 153 -23.85 8.24 9.39
C ALA A 153 -22.85 7.09 9.18
N GLU A 154 -22.09 6.71 10.21
CA GLU A 154 -21.21 5.54 10.15
C GLU A 154 -22.03 4.26 10.01
N LYS A 155 -21.70 3.44 8.99
CA LYS A 155 -22.29 2.12 8.82
C LYS A 155 -21.92 1.21 9.98
N LYS A 156 -22.87 0.40 10.44
CA LYS A 156 -22.56 -0.66 11.41
C LYS A 156 -21.54 -1.61 10.79
N TRP A 157 -20.70 -2.23 11.61
CA TRP A 157 -19.59 -3.05 11.12
C TRP A 157 -19.99 -4.16 10.14
N TYR A 158 -21.23 -4.66 10.22
CA TYR A 158 -21.79 -5.71 9.34
C TYR A 158 -22.51 -5.17 8.09
N GLU A 159 -22.68 -3.85 7.96
CA GLU A 159 -23.20 -3.15 6.77
C GLU A 159 -22.06 -2.59 5.91
N LYS A 160 -20.82 -2.63 6.43
CA LYS A 160 -19.61 -2.26 5.71
C LYS A 160 -19.35 -3.27 4.59
N PRO A 161 -18.73 -2.84 3.46
CA PRO A 161 -18.30 -3.78 2.44
C PRO A 161 -17.29 -4.79 3.01
N PRO A 162 -17.12 -5.97 2.37
CA PRO A 162 -16.10 -6.94 2.74
C PRO A 162 -14.73 -6.27 2.92
N ALA A 163 -14.04 -6.63 4.00
CA ALA A 163 -12.71 -6.10 4.28
C ALA A 163 -11.72 -6.50 3.20
N THR A 164 -10.93 -5.53 2.76
CA THR A 164 -9.74 -5.76 1.92
C THR A 164 -8.64 -6.42 2.74
N GLU A 165 -7.65 -7.03 2.07
CA GLU A 165 -6.47 -7.58 2.73
C GLU A 165 -5.77 -6.56 3.63
N LYS A 166 -5.65 -5.31 3.16
CA LYS A 166 -5.03 -4.22 3.94
C LYS A 166 -5.85 -3.90 5.19
N GLU A 167 -7.18 -3.77 5.07
CA GLU A 167 -8.06 -3.49 6.21
C GLU A 167 -8.04 -4.62 7.24
N LEU A 168 -7.96 -5.88 6.79
CA LEU A 168 -7.87 -7.04 7.66
C LEU A 168 -6.54 -7.07 8.43
N LEU A 169 -5.42 -6.79 7.77
CA LEU A 169 -4.11 -6.71 8.43
C LEU A 169 -4.01 -5.50 9.37
N ASP A 170 -4.54 -4.34 8.97
CA ASP A 170 -4.60 -3.14 9.83
C ASP A 170 -5.46 -3.43 11.08
N PHE A 171 -6.61 -4.10 10.92
CA PHE A 171 -7.44 -4.56 12.04
C PHE A 171 -6.67 -5.51 12.96
N ALA A 172 -5.96 -6.49 12.40
CA ALA A 172 -5.25 -7.47 13.20
C ALA A 172 -4.09 -6.86 14.00
N LYS A 173 -3.36 -5.89 13.42
CA LYS A 173 -2.34 -5.11 14.15
C LYS A 173 -2.94 -4.34 15.31
N ARG A 174 -4.03 -3.60 15.07
CA ARG A 174 -4.74 -2.84 16.13
C ARG A 174 -5.24 -3.75 17.24
N ALA A 175 -5.74 -4.94 16.92
CA ALA A 175 -6.21 -5.90 17.91
C ALA A 175 -5.09 -6.34 18.88
N ILE A 176 -3.85 -6.46 18.38
CA ILE A 176 -2.67 -6.82 19.18
C ILE A 176 -2.16 -5.62 19.98
N GLU A 177 -2.07 -4.44 19.36
CA GLU A 177 -1.42 -3.26 19.95
C GLU A 177 -2.32 -2.47 20.92
N GLU A 178 -3.60 -2.31 20.59
CA GLU A 178 -4.50 -1.35 21.27
C GLU A 178 -5.50 -2.01 22.23
N ASN A 179 -5.48 -3.35 22.34
CA ASN A 179 -6.41 -4.15 23.16
C ASN A 179 -7.90 -3.79 22.96
N ALA A 180 -8.26 -3.29 21.78
CA ALA A 180 -9.63 -2.90 21.45
C ALA A 180 -10.56 -4.11 21.38
N ASN A 181 -11.86 -3.90 21.59
CA ASN A 181 -12.91 -4.92 21.46
C ASN A 181 -13.81 -4.59 20.27
N GLU A 182 -13.30 -4.87 19.06
CA GLU A 182 -13.97 -4.57 17.81
C GLU A 182 -14.31 -5.86 17.03
N ARG A 183 -15.20 -5.73 16.06
CA ARG A 183 -15.51 -6.75 15.06
C ARG A 183 -15.31 -6.19 13.67
N LEU A 184 -14.77 -7.02 12.80
CA LEU A 184 -14.59 -6.76 11.38
C LEU A 184 -15.47 -7.71 10.57
N PHE A 185 -16.22 -7.15 9.64
CA PHE A 185 -16.87 -7.94 8.60
C PHE A 185 -15.82 -8.30 7.55
N VAL A 186 -15.45 -9.57 7.50
CA VAL A 186 -14.39 -10.05 6.60
C VAL A 186 -14.96 -10.22 5.20
N GLY A 187 -16.10 -10.88 5.07
CA GLY A 187 -16.76 -11.04 3.78
C GLY A 187 -17.91 -12.02 3.79
N HIS A 188 -18.39 -12.34 2.59
CA HIS A 188 -19.45 -13.32 2.40
C HIS A 188 -18.87 -14.72 2.15
N VAL A 189 -19.63 -15.73 2.56
CA VAL A 189 -19.41 -17.11 2.11
C VAL A 189 -20.01 -17.23 0.70
N SER A 190 -19.23 -17.66 -0.28
CA SER A 190 -19.69 -17.80 -1.67
C SER A 190 -20.82 -18.83 -1.78
N SER A 191 -21.73 -18.66 -2.73
CA SER A 191 -22.88 -19.55 -2.92
C SER A 191 -22.49 -21.03 -3.02
N GLU A 192 -21.36 -21.32 -3.67
CA GLU A 192 -20.81 -22.67 -3.79
C GLU A 192 -20.31 -23.19 -2.44
N ALA A 193 -19.61 -22.35 -1.67
CA ALA A 193 -19.14 -22.71 -0.34
C ALA A 193 -20.29 -22.91 0.65
N GLN A 194 -21.35 -22.09 0.58
CA GLN A 194 -22.55 -22.27 1.42
C GLN A 194 -23.18 -23.65 1.20
N LYS A 195 -23.30 -24.08 -0.07
CA LYS A 195 -23.81 -25.41 -0.42
C LYS A 195 -22.94 -26.52 0.17
N ARG A 196 -21.61 -26.46 -0.01
CA ARG A 196 -20.68 -27.47 0.52
C ARG A 196 -20.69 -27.50 2.06
N ILE A 197 -20.72 -26.34 2.71
CA ILE A 197 -20.82 -26.26 4.18
C ILE A 197 -22.11 -26.89 4.66
N LYS A 198 -23.24 -26.56 4.03
CA LYS A 198 -24.55 -27.10 4.40
C LYS A 198 -24.63 -28.61 4.19
N GLU A 199 -24.06 -29.12 3.11
CA GLU A 199 -23.98 -30.56 2.83
C GLU A 199 -23.18 -31.33 3.88
N VAL A 200 -22.01 -30.79 4.28
CA VAL A 200 -21.12 -31.45 5.25
C VAL A 200 -21.58 -31.29 6.70
N THR A 201 -22.18 -30.14 7.04
CA THR A 201 -22.42 -29.74 8.44
C THR A 201 -23.89 -29.57 8.81
N GLY A 202 -24.79 -29.46 7.82
CA GLY A 202 -26.18 -29.07 8.02
C GLY A 202 -26.40 -27.58 8.31
N LEU A 203 -25.35 -26.76 8.35
CA LEU A 203 -25.41 -25.35 8.79
C LEU A 203 -25.44 -24.38 7.60
N ASP A 204 -26.23 -23.32 7.74
CA ASP A 204 -26.39 -22.26 6.72
C ASP A 204 -25.46 -21.07 7.02
N ALA A 205 -24.17 -21.22 6.67
CA ALA A 205 -23.16 -20.19 6.84
C ALA A 205 -23.24 -19.14 5.72
N LYS A 206 -23.31 -17.85 6.07
CA LYS A 206 -23.56 -16.74 5.13
C LYS A 206 -22.42 -15.72 5.09
N SER A 207 -21.80 -15.48 6.24
CA SER A 207 -20.80 -14.42 6.39
C SER A 207 -19.65 -14.84 7.28
N ILE A 208 -18.50 -14.21 7.07
CA ILE A 208 -17.26 -14.41 7.78
C ILE A 208 -16.97 -13.14 8.56
N ILE A 209 -16.70 -13.28 9.86
CA ILE A 209 -16.43 -12.17 10.76
C ILE A 209 -15.20 -12.47 11.61
N LEU A 210 -14.53 -11.42 12.05
CA LEU A 210 -13.33 -11.52 12.86
C LEU A 210 -13.42 -10.55 14.02
N ASP A 211 -13.21 -11.03 15.24
CA ASP A 211 -13.17 -10.19 16.44
C ASP A 211 -11.75 -10.01 16.97
N SER A 212 -11.52 -8.94 17.72
CA SER A 212 -10.19 -8.60 18.21
C SER A 212 -9.65 -9.64 19.21
N ASN A 213 -10.52 -10.29 20.00
CA ASN A 213 -10.09 -11.32 20.94
C ASN A 213 -9.56 -12.56 20.25
N SER A 214 -10.18 -12.98 19.15
CA SER A 214 -9.72 -14.15 18.42
C SER A 214 -8.42 -13.86 17.68
N VAL A 215 -8.22 -12.65 17.16
CA VAL A 215 -6.90 -12.23 16.65
C VAL A 215 -5.84 -12.34 17.73
N ARG A 216 -6.07 -11.75 18.91
CA ARG A 216 -5.13 -11.86 20.04
C ARG A 216 -4.88 -13.32 20.42
N HIS A 217 -5.92 -14.14 20.46
CA HIS A 217 -5.81 -15.56 20.78
C HIS A 217 -4.91 -16.30 19.79
N VAL A 218 -5.13 -16.11 18.49
CA VAL A 218 -4.39 -16.87 17.47
C VAL A 218 -2.94 -16.42 17.35
N MET A 219 -2.68 -15.12 17.53
CA MET A 219 -1.35 -14.54 17.38
C MET A 219 -0.46 -14.71 18.62
N ASN A 220 -1.03 -14.90 19.82
CA ASN A 220 -0.26 -14.99 21.06
C ASN A 220 0.32 -16.40 21.34
N LYS A 221 -0.01 -17.41 20.53
CA LYS A 221 0.44 -18.79 20.76
C LYS A 221 1.44 -19.22 19.70
N GLU A 222 2.69 -19.41 20.11
CA GLU A 222 3.75 -19.93 19.23
C GLU A 222 3.37 -21.28 18.58
N ALA A 223 2.67 -22.14 19.33
CA ALA A 223 2.19 -23.43 18.84
C ALA A 223 1.25 -23.35 17.62
N HIS A 224 0.65 -22.19 17.35
CA HIS A 224 -0.17 -21.98 16.16
C HIS A 224 0.68 -21.75 14.89
N ASN A 225 1.95 -21.35 15.03
CA ASN A 225 2.89 -21.18 13.92
C ASN A 225 2.33 -20.27 12.79
N LEU A 226 1.72 -19.14 13.19
CA LEU A 226 1.14 -18.15 12.30
C LEU A 226 1.97 -16.88 12.22
N GLU A 227 1.97 -16.26 11.04
CA GLU A 227 2.28 -14.83 10.89
C GLU A 227 0.99 -14.04 10.68
N LEU A 228 1.07 -12.72 10.87
CA LEU A 228 -0.07 -11.83 10.69
C LEU A 228 -0.68 -11.95 9.29
N GLU A 229 0.19 -12.09 8.28
CA GLU A 229 -0.14 -12.26 6.87
C GLU A 229 -0.95 -13.52 6.60
N ASP A 230 -0.93 -14.52 7.49
CA ASP A 230 -1.72 -15.74 7.32
C ASP A 230 -3.22 -15.49 7.47
N LEU A 231 -3.63 -14.44 8.21
CA LEU A 231 -5.04 -14.11 8.42
C LEU A 231 -5.74 -13.64 7.13
N LYS A 232 -4.99 -13.15 6.13
CA LYS A 232 -5.57 -12.72 4.84
C LYS A 232 -6.19 -13.87 4.07
N TYR A 233 -5.74 -15.11 4.33
CA TYR A 233 -6.24 -16.30 3.66
C TYR A 233 -7.60 -16.76 4.16
N MET A 234 -8.16 -16.14 5.21
CA MET A 234 -9.43 -16.54 5.81
C MET A 234 -10.56 -16.69 4.78
N GLN A 235 -10.75 -15.69 3.91
CA GLN A 235 -11.79 -15.77 2.88
C GLN A 235 -11.52 -16.88 1.87
N GLU A 236 -10.26 -17.04 1.45
CA GLU A 236 -9.87 -18.06 0.49
C GLU A 236 -10.06 -19.47 1.04
N VAL A 237 -9.66 -19.70 2.29
CA VAL A 237 -9.75 -21.01 2.95
C VAL A 237 -11.19 -21.40 3.24
N ILE A 238 -12.05 -20.44 3.62
CA ILE A 238 -13.47 -20.73 3.88
C ILE A 238 -14.24 -20.93 2.57
N ASN A 239 -13.96 -20.13 1.53
CA ASN A 239 -14.68 -20.20 0.25
C ASN A 239 -14.18 -21.28 -0.69
N ASP A 240 -12.94 -21.73 -0.54
CA ASP A 240 -12.33 -22.80 -1.35
C ASP A 240 -11.42 -23.70 -0.49
N PRO A 241 -11.99 -24.43 0.49
CA PRO A 241 -11.24 -25.34 1.33
C PRO A 241 -10.89 -26.63 0.59
N SER A 242 -9.73 -27.20 0.90
CA SER A 242 -9.41 -28.60 0.56
C SER A 242 -10.20 -29.60 1.40
N SER A 243 -10.61 -29.23 2.62
CA SER A 243 -11.48 -30.06 3.46
C SER A 243 -12.33 -29.22 4.42
N ILE A 244 -13.57 -29.64 4.63
CA ILE A 244 -14.49 -29.09 5.64
C ILE A 244 -14.79 -30.20 6.65
N LYS A 245 -14.77 -29.89 7.94
CA LYS A 245 -15.15 -30.84 9.00
C LYS A 245 -15.98 -30.15 10.07
N LEU A 246 -17.12 -30.73 10.45
CA LEU A 246 -17.83 -30.34 11.67
C LEU A 246 -17.09 -30.94 12.88
N SER A 247 -16.70 -30.09 13.83
CA SER A 247 -16.04 -30.53 15.05
C SER A 247 -17.05 -31.19 16.01
N GLU A 248 -16.62 -32.25 16.68
CA GLU A 248 -17.37 -32.85 17.78
C GLU A 248 -17.43 -31.93 19.00
N ARG A 249 -16.45 -31.03 19.12
CA ARG A 249 -16.38 -30.05 20.21
C ARG A 249 -17.10 -28.77 19.80
N LYS A 250 -17.84 -28.21 20.75
CA LYS A 250 -18.45 -26.89 20.62
C LYS A 250 -17.54 -25.82 21.19
N HIS A 251 -17.60 -24.62 20.63
CA HIS A 251 -17.06 -23.44 21.28
C HIS A 251 -18.18 -22.78 22.07
N ARG A 252 -18.09 -22.83 23.41
CA ARG A 252 -19.20 -22.49 24.30
C ARG A 252 -20.43 -23.36 23.98
N TYR A 253 -21.43 -22.80 23.31
CA TYR A 253 -22.65 -23.49 22.90
C TYR A 253 -22.78 -23.63 21.38
N ASN A 254 -21.86 -23.05 20.61
CA ASN A 254 -21.93 -22.97 19.17
C ASN A 254 -21.22 -24.17 18.50
N PRO A 255 -21.78 -24.71 17.41
CA PRO A 255 -21.06 -25.66 16.56
C PRO A 255 -19.77 -25.03 16.00
N VAL A 256 -18.75 -25.86 15.77
CA VAL A 256 -17.45 -25.41 15.26
C VAL A 256 -17.13 -26.14 13.96
N ILE A 257 -16.66 -25.41 12.95
CA ILE A 257 -16.32 -25.93 11.64
C ILE A 257 -14.83 -25.70 11.39
N GLU A 258 -14.13 -26.74 10.95
CA GLU A 258 -12.73 -26.67 10.55
C GLU A 258 -12.64 -26.60 9.02
N PHE A 259 -11.95 -25.58 8.52
CA PHE A 259 -11.63 -25.37 7.11
C PHE A 259 -10.12 -25.51 6.92
N ARG A 260 -9.69 -26.38 6.00
CA ARG A 260 -8.26 -26.59 5.73
C ARG A 260 -7.92 -26.32 4.28
N LYS A 261 -6.77 -25.73 4.04
CA LYS A 261 -6.17 -25.56 2.71
C LYS A 261 -4.65 -25.63 2.78
N ASP A 262 -4.00 -26.14 1.75
CA ASP A 262 -2.54 -26.05 1.63
C ASP A 262 -2.16 -24.74 0.92
N ILE A 263 -1.68 -23.76 1.71
CA ILE A 263 -1.14 -22.50 1.20
C ILE A 263 0.24 -22.33 1.82
N ASN A 264 1.29 -22.76 1.12
CA ASN A 264 2.67 -22.81 1.62
C ASN A 264 2.82 -23.63 2.93
N GLY A 265 2.03 -24.71 3.03
CA GLY A 265 1.82 -25.46 4.26
C GLY A 265 0.34 -25.51 4.59
N GLU A 266 -0.11 -26.59 5.24
CA GLU A 266 -1.51 -26.73 5.63
C GLU A 266 -1.87 -25.69 6.71
N ILE A 267 -2.77 -24.77 6.34
CA ILE A 267 -3.39 -23.79 7.23
C ILE A 267 -4.81 -24.26 7.54
N THR A 268 -5.19 -24.17 8.81
CA THR A 268 -6.53 -24.54 9.29
C THR A 268 -7.17 -23.35 9.98
N PHE A 269 -8.33 -22.93 9.49
CA PHE A 269 -9.22 -21.97 10.16
C PHE A 269 -10.32 -22.75 10.87
N VAL A 270 -10.52 -22.45 12.15
CA VAL A 270 -11.52 -23.08 13.01
C VAL A 270 -12.50 -22.00 13.42
N GLU A 271 -13.72 -22.09 12.91
CA GLU A 271 -14.76 -21.06 13.01
C GLU A 271 -15.93 -21.57 13.84
N GLU A 272 -16.41 -20.79 14.80
CA GLU A 272 -17.71 -21.06 15.44
C GLU A 272 -18.85 -20.57 14.54
N PHE A 273 -19.92 -21.34 14.47
CA PHE A 273 -21.13 -20.98 13.75
C PHE A 273 -22.14 -20.29 14.68
N ARG A 274 -22.44 -19.03 14.39
CA ARG A 274 -23.45 -18.25 15.09
C ARG A 274 -24.76 -18.26 14.31
N SER A 275 -25.73 -18.99 14.84
CA SER A 275 -27.02 -19.28 14.20
C SER A 275 -27.85 -18.03 13.88
N ASN A 276 -27.85 -17.01 14.73
CA ASN A 276 -28.70 -15.81 14.57
C ASN A 276 -28.54 -15.13 13.20
N ARG A 277 -27.33 -15.12 12.63
CA ARG A 277 -27.03 -14.46 11.35
C ARG A 277 -26.29 -15.36 10.35
N GLY A 278 -26.12 -16.64 10.66
CA GLY A 278 -25.28 -17.54 9.87
C GLY A 278 -23.83 -17.03 9.77
N GLN A 279 -23.26 -16.58 10.89
CA GLN A 279 -21.92 -15.99 10.93
C GLN A 279 -20.88 -17.04 11.33
N LEU A 280 -19.76 -17.06 10.62
CA LEU A 280 -18.54 -17.77 10.99
C LEU A 280 -17.62 -16.80 11.72
N GLU A 281 -17.31 -17.08 12.99
CA GLU A 281 -16.39 -16.28 13.80
C GLU A 281 -15.19 -17.10 14.21
N LEU A 282 -13.99 -16.55 14.00
CA LEU A 282 -12.74 -17.24 14.25
C LEU A 282 -12.66 -17.69 15.71
N VAL A 283 -12.38 -18.96 15.96
CA VAL A 283 -12.07 -19.48 17.29
C VAL A 283 -10.57 -19.69 17.41
N THR A 284 -9.98 -20.35 16.41
CA THR A 284 -8.54 -20.51 16.32
C THR A 284 -8.09 -20.67 14.88
N CYS A 285 -6.81 -20.41 14.63
CA CYS A 285 -6.15 -20.69 13.38
C CYS A 285 -4.77 -21.24 13.71
N TYR A 286 -4.28 -22.18 12.90
CA TYR A 286 -2.93 -22.70 13.04
C TYR A 286 -2.41 -23.27 11.73
N ARG A 287 -1.09 -23.39 11.65
CA ARG A 287 -0.38 -23.90 10.48
C ARG A 287 0.56 -25.03 10.89
N LYS A 288 0.34 -26.24 10.33
CA LYS A 288 1.10 -27.44 10.75
C LYS A 288 2.60 -27.33 10.50
N LYS A 289 3.03 -26.96 9.29
CA LYS A 289 4.45 -26.73 8.93
C LYS A 289 4.52 -25.76 7.74
N ARG A 290 5.41 -24.77 7.81
CA ARG A 290 5.72 -23.91 6.67
C ARG A 290 6.64 -24.65 5.71
N LYS A 291 6.29 -24.67 4.42
CA LYS A 291 7.23 -25.14 3.38
C LYS A 291 8.34 -24.09 3.29
N SER A 292 9.51 -24.37 3.88
CA SER A 292 10.66 -23.48 3.79
C SER A 292 11.00 -23.18 2.32
N ALA A 293 11.17 -21.90 1.98
CA ALA A 293 11.61 -21.46 0.65
C ALA A 293 12.94 -22.11 0.22
N VAL A 294 13.73 -22.62 1.18
CA VAL A 294 15.00 -23.32 0.95
C VAL A 294 14.83 -24.65 0.21
N LYS A 295 13.65 -25.28 0.21
CA LYS A 295 13.43 -26.54 -0.53
C LYS A 295 12.94 -26.36 -1.97
N VAL A 296 12.48 -25.17 -2.37
CA VAL A 296 12.10 -24.90 -3.77
C VAL A 296 13.33 -24.63 -4.64
N SER A 297 14.41 -24.08 -4.06
CA SER A 297 15.68 -23.86 -4.79
C SER A 297 16.52 -25.12 -4.97
N MET A 298 16.34 -26.16 -4.13
CA MET A 298 17.09 -27.42 -4.26
C MET A 298 16.47 -28.44 -5.23
N LEU A 299 15.22 -28.24 -5.68
CA LEU A 299 14.58 -29.05 -6.73
C LEU A 299 14.62 -28.42 -8.13
N ARG A 300 15.36 -27.31 -8.29
CA ARG A 300 15.75 -26.76 -9.60
C ARG A 300 17.27 -26.64 -9.71
N LYS A 301 18.00 -27.72 -9.39
CA LYS A 301 19.25 -27.99 -10.11
C LYS A 301 18.88 -28.90 -11.27
N SER A 302 18.68 -28.24 -12.40
CA SER A 302 18.69 -28.84 -13.73
C SER A 302 19.81 -29.85 -13.84
N THR A 303 19.48 -31.14 -13.90
CA THR A 303 20.34 -32.10 -14.58
C THR A 303 20.44 -31.62 -16.03
N PRO A 304 21.65 -31.37 -16.57
CA PRO A 304 21.80 -31.02 -17.98
C PRO A 304 21.28 -32.16 -18.85
N PRO A 305 20.66 -31.89 -20.01
CA PRO A 305 20.30 -32.96 -20.94
C PRO A 305 21.58 -33.63 -21.43
N GLU A 306 21.69 -34.95 -21.24
CA GLU A 306 22.72 -35.76 -21.89
C GLU A 306 22.47 -35.72 -23.39
N THR A 307 23.23 -34.89 -24.08
CA THR A 307 23.38 -34.91 -25.53
C THR A 307 24.17 -36.16 -25.90
N ASN A 308 23.47 -37.17 -26.44
CA ASN A 308 24.09 -38.25 -27.19
C ASN A 308 24.84 -37.67 -28.39
N VAL A 309 26.17 -37.62 -28.32
CA VAL A 309 27.05 -37.45 -29.49
C VAL A 309 27.95 -38.68 -29.55
N ARG A 310 27.64 -39.55 -30.51
CA ARG A 310 28.55 -40.56 -31.04
C ARG A 310 29.69 -39.87 -31.78
N ASN A 311 30.91 -40.35 -31.58
CA ASN A 311 31.83 -40.79 -32.64
C ASN A 311 32.98 -41.55 -31.95
N CYS A 312 33.02 -42.87 -32.12
CA CYS A 312 33.81 -43.58 -33.13
C CYS A 312 35.29 -43.63 -32.74
N ASP A 313 35.73 -44.77 -32.22
CA ASP A 313 36.79 -45.50 -32.92
C ASP A 313 36.77 -47.01 -32.60
N ASP A 314 36.98 -47.75 -33.68
CA ASP A 314 37.57 -49.07 -33.86
C ASP A 314 36.85 -50.39 -33.53
N GLY A 315 36.82 -51.25 -34.58
CA GLY A 315 36.89 -52.70 -34.50
C GLY A 315 35.54 -53.42 -34.53
N GLN A 316 34.87 -53.54 -35.67
CA GLN A 316 35.01 -54.65 -36.63
C GLN A 316 34.77 -56.07 -36.05
N THR A 317 33.63 -56.61 -36.46
CA THR A 317 33.36 -58.00 -36.89
C THR A 317 33.48 -59.19 -35.92
N ASP A 318 32.29 -59.69 -35.56
CA ASP A 318 31.68 -60.91 -36.11
C ASP A 318 32.19 -62.33 -35.74
N ILE A 319 31.17 -63.18 -35.50
CA ILE A 319 31.05 -64.62 -35.80
C ILE A 319 31.78 -65.61 -34.85
N SER A 320 31.03 -66.43 -34.08
CA SER A 320 30.49 -67.70 -34.58
C SER A 320 29.90 -68.62 -33.49
N ILE A 321 28.73 -69.15 -33.83
CA ILE A 321 28.12 -70.46 -33.58
C ILE A 321 28.98 -71.52 -32.84
N SER A 322 28.43 -72.10 -31.75
CA SER A 322 28.10 -73.55 -31.67
C SER A 322 27.51 -73.96 -30.32
N GLN A 323 26.40 -74.70 -30.40
CA GLN A 323 26.05 -75.97 -29.73
C GLN A 323 26.28 -76.11 -28.21
N SER A 324 25.45 -76.78 -27.40
CA SER A 324 24.13 -77.41 -27.50
C SER A 324 23.92 -78.13 -26.16
N GLN A 325 22.66 -78.29 -25.71
CA GLN A 325 22.21 -79.31 -24.74
C GLN A 325 22.78 -79.20 -23.30
N GLU A 326 22.12 -79.62 -22.22
CA GLU A 326 20.81 -80.18 -21.92
C GLU A 326 20.64 -80.07 -20.38
N LYS A 327 19.37 -80.02 -19.94
CA LYS A 327 18.85 -80.68 -18.72
C LYS A 327 19.37 -80.30 -17.32
N SER A 328 18.44 -79.66 -16.61
CA SER A 328 17.64 -80.27 -15.52
C SER A 328 17.89 -79.87 -14.07
N SER A 329 16.75 -79.90 -13.36
CA SER A 329 16.57 -80.35 -11.98
C SER A 329 16.67 -79.30 -10.87
N ILE A 330 15.49 -78.70 -10.63
CA ILE A 330 14.75 -78.73 -9.36
C ILE A 330 15.47 -79.45 -8.20
N LYS A 331 15.64 -78.76 -7.05
CA LYS A 331 14.99 -79.15 -5.77
C LYS A 331 15.17 -78.10 -4.65
N LYS A 332 14.01 -77.82 -4.04
CA LYS A 332 13.73 -77.33 -2.68
C LYS A 332 14.72 -77.78 -1.60
N ALA A 333 14.92 -76.94 -0.58
CA ALA A 333 14.33 -77.06 0.77
C ALA A 333 15.25 -76.46 1.83
N GLY A 334 14.65 -75.78 2.81
CA GLY A 334 15.28 -75.18 3.98
C GLY A 334 14.35 -74.16 4.57
#